data_AF-A0A800DI80-F1
#
_entry.id   AF-A0A800DI80-F1
#
_cell.length_a   1.000
_cell.length_b   1.000
_cell.length_c   1.000
_cell.angle_alpha   90.00
_cell.angle_beta   90.00
_cell.angle_gamma   90.00
#
_symmetry.space_group_name_H-M   'P 1'
#
loop_
_entity.id
_entity.type
_entity.pdbx_description
1 polymer ?
#
loop_
_entity_poly.entity_id
_entity_poly.type
_entity_poly.pdbx_seq_one_letter_code
_entity_poly.pdbx_strand_id
1 'polypeptide(L)'
;MLTRHHPELIKLALPKGRLQPATACLLTYIGLEFTDYTQTTRVYRLKSTKYPNLTAKMFQEKDIPVQVAVGNYDLGICGSDWVEELLAKFPASAITKVLDLEYGRGNIYLAASSYGNISSLDDLKTAEHNWRLVTEYPNLAETSALNLRLRRFRIFPIWGATEVYPPENADIVVIWTTSDSELRAQNLIPLKTLASTSAFLIANQESLQTKNISQIIAHFSSGLETKHKPWLQIEPALARSYTKLPPELDRDKVWLALPDGHQRTPTAEFLAKAGLKIQGYSENNLNRRPSLNLSWVNAKVVRPQDMPLQVANGNFDLAITGKDWLLDHLYRFPSSPAIALVDLGFGQVRIVAVVSQKLPATTIGDLKQLVQNSQLSPLRVASEYTNIADKYLHEHHVSRYKVIPTWGASEAFLPEDADLLIENTQTGKTLIRHKLKIIDTLFQSTACLIGNRNSLHSSPQREKIASLVELFRRTAQDN
;
A
#
# COMPACT_ATOMS: atom_id res chain seq x y z
N MET A 1 -52.65 3.18 -6.61
CA MET A 1 -51.60 2.17 -6.35
C MET A 1 -50.34 2.92 -5.97
N LEU A 2 -50.01 2.99 -4.68
CA LEU A 2 -48.78 3.61 -4.19
C LEU A 2 -47.62 2.66 -4.54
N THR A 3 -46.78 3.05 -5.50
CA THR A 3 -45.48 2.42 -5.73
C THR A 3 -44.66 2.58 -4.45
N ARG A 4 -44.47 1.49 -3.71
CA ARG A 4 -43.48 1.44 -2.63
C ARG A 4 -42.12 1.63 -3.29
N HIS A 5 -41.63 2.87 -3.34
CA HIS A 5 -40.22 3.14 -3.59
C HIS A 5 -39.44 2.45 -2.48
N HIS A 6 -38.81 1.32 -2.80
CA HIS A 6 -37.73 0.83 -1.96
C HIS A 6 -36.67 1.93 -1.94
N PRO A 7 -36.28 2.46 -0.77
CA PRO A 7 -35.28 3.51 -0.70
C PRO A 7 -33.98 2.98 -1.31
N GLU A 8 -33.44 3.70 -2.29
CA GLU A 8 -32.21 3.31 -2.97
C GLU A 8 -31.08 3.16 -1.95
N LEU A 9 -30.30 2.09 -2.11
CA LEU A 9 -29.19 1.80 -1.23
C LEU A 9 -28.04 2.79 -1.50
N ILE A 10 -27.65 3.51 -0.45
CA ILE A 10 -26.50 4.41 -0.43
C ILE A 10 -25.30 3.64 0.14
N LYS A 11 -24.18 3.71 -0.58
CA LYS A 11 -22.92 3.07 -0.21
C LYS A 11 -21.87 4.12 0.17
N LEU A 12 -21.35 4.02 1.39
CA LEU A 12 -20.33 4.91 1.94
C LEU A 12 -18.99 4.18 2.11
N ALA A 13 -17.93 4.70 1.50
CA ALA A 13 -16.57 4.20 1.72
C ALA A 13 -15.93 4.93 2.91
N LEU A 14 -15.52 4.18 3.94
CA LEU A 14 -14.98 4.70 5.19
C LEU A 14 -13.48 4.39 5.34
N PRO A 15 -12.69 5.32 5.91
CA PRO A 15 -11.25 5.16 6.03
C PRO A 15 -10.86 4.24 7.18
N LYS A 16 -9.91 3.34 6.92
CA LYS A 16 -9.12 2.66 7.93
C LYS A 16 -7.83 3.44 8.19
N GLY A 17 -7.31 3.39 9.41
CA GLY A 17 -6.02 4.00 9.76
C GLY A 17 -6.16 5.34 10.47
N ARG A 18 -5.39 6.35 10.07
CA ARG A 18 -5.23 7.62 10.84
C ARG A 18 -6.54 8.39 10.99
N LEU A 19 -7.40 8.40 9.96
CA LEU A 19 -8.66 9.16 9.99
C LEU A 19 -9.78 8.41 10.73
N GLN A 20 -9.64 7.10 10.92
CA GLN A 20 -10.68 6.23 11.43
C GLN A 20 -11.25 6.69 12.79
N PRO A 21 -10.45 7.07 13.80
CA PRO A 21 -10.98 7.39 15.13
C PRO A 21 -11.81 8.69 15.14
N ALA A 22 -11.30 9.73 14.47
CA ALA A 22 -12.02 10.98 14.28
C ALA A 22 -13.29 10.79 13.43
N THR A 23 -13.20 9.98 12.37
CA THR A 23 -14.36 9.63 11.54
C THR A 23 -15.43 8.91 12.36
N ALA A 24 -15.06 7.94 13.19
CA ALA A 24 -16.00 7.20 14.03
C ALA A 24 -16.71 8.13 15.01
N CYS A 25 -15.95 9.01 15.69
CA CYS A 25 -16.50 10.01 16.58
C CYS A 25 -17.49 10.96 15.87
N LEU A 26 -17.12 11.47 14.69
CA LEU A 26 -17.98 12.31 13.88
C LEU A 26 -19.28 11.59 13.49
N LEU A 27 -19.19 10.35 12.99
CA LEU A 27 -20.35 9.58 12.56
C LEU A 27 -21.32 9.29 13.71
N THR A 28 -20.81 8.94 14.89
CA THR A 28 -21.63 8.79 16.10
C THR A 28 -22.31 10.12 16.46
N TYR A 29 -21.57 11.23 16.44
CA TYR A 29 -22.10 12.55 16.79
C TYR A 29 -23.24 13.00 15.86
N ILE A 30 -23.10 12.81 14.55
CA ILE A 30 -24.13 13.22 13.56
C ILE A 30 -25.26 12.19 13.41
N GLY A 31 -25.23 11.10 14.17
CA GLY A 31 -26.24 10.05 14.14
C GLY A 31 -26.20 9.15 12.90
N LEU A 32 -25.03 9.01 12.27
CA LEU A 32 -24.72 8.07 11.18
C LEU A 32 -23.83 6.93 11.67
N GLU A 33 -24.11 6.40 12.86
CA GLU A 33 -23.31 5.34 13.46
C GLU A 33 -23.41 4.02 12.68
N PHE A 34 -22.30 3.30 12.68
CA PHE A 34 -22.14 1.99 12.07
C PHE A 34 -21.70 0.99 13.14
N THR A 35 -22.40 -0.14 13.23
CA THR A 35 -22.01 -1.21 14.16
C THR A 35 -20.62 -1.70 13.82
N ASP A 36 -19.79 -1.85 14.85
CA ASP A 36 -18.40 -2.31 14.76
C ASP A 36 -17.45 -1.39 13.97
N TYR A 37 -17.76 -0.11 13.71
CA TYR A 37 -16.74 0.78 13.13
C TYR A 37 -15.73 1.27 14.17
N THR A 38 -14.84 0.37 14.60
CA THR A 38 -13.84 0.61 15.66
C THR A 38 -12.43 0.26 15.20
N GLN A 39 -11.40 0.79 15.88
CA GLN A 39 -9.99 0.53 15.55
C GLN A 39 -9.62 -0.97 15.59
N THR A 40 -10.32 -1.78 16.39
CA THR A 40 -10.01 -3.21 16.56
C THR A 40 -10.81 -4.11 15.63
N THR A 41 -11.79 -3.55 14.92
CA THR A 41 -12.71 -4.34 14.10
C THR A 41 -12.01 -4.92 12.88
N ARG A 42 -12.30 -6.20 12.62
CA ARG A 42 -11.93 -6.92 11.39
C ARG A 42 -13.12 -7.16 10.45
N VAL A 43 -14.28 -6.62 10.80
CA VAL A 43 -15.49 -6.57 9.98
C VAL A 43 -15.40 -5.36 9.05
N TYR A 44 -15.24 -5.62 7.77
CA TYR A 44 -15.09 -4.55 6.78
C TYR A 44 -16.42 -4.03 6.25
N ARG A 45 -17.52 -4.75 6.46
CA ARG A 45 -18.87 -4.38 6.01
C ARG A 45 -19.69 -3.93 7.18
N LEU A 46 -20.25 -2.74 7.06
CA LEU A 46 -20.91 -2.07 8.16
C LEU A 46 -22.33 -1.72 7.74
N LYS A 47 -23.28 -1.97 8.64
CA LYS A 47 -24.67 -1.54 8.48
C LYS A 47 -24.90 -0.35 9.38
N SER A 48 -25.60 0.66 8.86
CA SER A 48 -26.02 1.77 9.71
C SER A 48 -26.98 1.26 10.77
N THR A 49 -26.83 1.76 12.00
CA THR A 49 -27.75 1.45 13.11
C THR A 49 -29.11 2.12 12.93
N LYS A 50 -29.15 3.22 12.17
CA LYS A 50 -30.32 4.11 12.05
C LYS A 50 -30.96 4.12 10.66
N TYR A 51 -30.17 3.94 9.61
CA TYR A 51 -30.65 4.06 8.23
C TYR A 51 -30.58 2.71 7.49
N PRO A 52 -31.71 2.02 7.27
CA PRO A 52 -31.72 0.72 6.61
C PRO A 52 -31.18 0.74 5.18
N ASN A 53 -31.23 1.88 4.51
CA ASN A 53 -30.73 2.09 3.15
C ASN A 53 -29.29 2.64 3.12
N LEU A 54 -28.59 2.75 4.24
CA LEU A 54 -27.20 3.17 4.30
C LEU A 54 -26.29 1.99 4.68
N THR A 55 -25.34 1.70 3.81
CA THR A 55 -24.30 0.70 4.06
C THR A 55 -22.94 1.35 3.93
N ALA A 56 -21.96 0.83 4.67
CA ALA A 56 -20.59 1.28 4.54
C ALA A 56 -19.62 0.12 4.42
N LYS A 57 -18.47 0.42 3.83
CA LYS A 57 -17.32 -0.47 3.80
C LYS A 57 -16.05 0.27 4.19
N MET A 58 -15.21 -0.38 4.98
CA MET A 58 -13.89 0.13 5.34
C MET A 58 -12.88 -0.16 4.23
N PHE A 59 -12.08 0.86 3.88
CA PHE A 59 -11.01 0.81 2.88
C PHE A 59 -9.73 1.45 3.42
N GLN A 60 -8.60 1.14 2.81
CA GLN A 60 -7.44 2.03 2.94
C GLN A 60 -7.77 3.38 2.32
N GLU A 61 -7.29 4.47 2.91
CA GLU A 61 -7.62 5.83 2.47
C GLU A 61 -7.38 6.06 0.97
N LYS A 62 -6.28 5.52 0.42
CA LYS A 62 -5.92 5.67 -0.99
C LYS A 62 -6.86 4.95 -1.97
N ASP A 63 -7.63 3.97 -1.50
CA ASP A 63 -8.55 3.20 -2.34
C ASP A 63 -9.87 3.94 -2.50
N ILE A 64 -10.24 4.77 -1.52
CA ILE A 64 -11.55 5.41 -1.41
C ILE A 64 -11.85 6.32 -2.60
N PRO A 65 -10.95 7.24 -3.03
CA PRO A 65 -11.21 8.06 -4.22
C PRO A 65 -11.46 7.24 -5.48
N VAL A 66 -10.72 6.14 -5.67
CA VAL A 66 -10.89 5.26 -6.83
C VAL A 66 -12.26 4.59 -6.79
N GLN A 67 -12.65 4.03 -5.65
CA GLN A 67 -13.94 3.35 -5.49
C GLN A 67 -15.13 4.29 -5.69
N VAL A 68 -15.02 5.54 -5.24
CA VAL A 68 -16.05 6.57 -5.45
C VAL A 68 -16.05 7.05 -6.89
N ALA A 69 -14.89 7.34 -7.49
CA ALA A 69 -14.79 7.83 -8.87
C ALA A 69 -15.33 6.81 -9.90
N VAL A 70 -15.12 5.52 -9.68
CA VAL A 70 -15.63 4.44 -10.55
C VAL A 70 -17.13 4.17 -10.33
N GLY A 71 -17.74 4.72 -9.28
CA GLY A 71 -19.17 4.55 -8.97
C GLY A 71 -19.52 3.27 -8.20
N ASN A 72 -18.52 2.56 -7.65
CA ASN A 72 -18.79 1.42 -6.76
C ASN A 72 -19.42 1.89 -5.44
N TYR A 73 -19.06 3.10 -5.01
CA TYR A 73 -19.55 3.77 -3.80
C TYR A 73 -20.06 5.18 -4.15
N ASP A 74 -21.13 5.59 -3.49
CA ASP A 74 -21.79 6.87 -3.74
C ASP A 74 -21.08 8.03 -3.04
N LEU A 75 -20.63 7.76 -1.81
CA LEU A 75 -19.94 8.68 -0.94
C LEU A 75 -18.66 8.03 -0.41
N GLY A 76 -17.69 8.84 -0.02
CA GLY A 76 -16.49 8.37 0.67
C GLY A 76 -15.92 9.41 1.62
N ILE A 77 -15.18 8.96 2.64
CA ILE A 77 -14.39 9.84 3.50
C ILE A 77 -12.92 9.47 3.36
N CYS A 78 -12.10 10.41 2.90
CA CYS A 78 -10.66 10.21 2.77
C CYS A 78 -9.92 11.54 2.94
N GLY A 79 -8.60 11.50 3.06
CA GLY A 79 -7.81 12.72 2.95
C GLY A 79 -7.91 13.31 1.53
N SER A 80 -7.85 14.63 1.43
CA SER A 80 -7.85 15.35 0.15
C SER A 80 -6.58 15.07 -0.67
N ASP A 81 -5.47 14.72 -0.01
CA ASP A 81 -4.25 14.21 -0.65
C ASP A 81 -4.52 13.08 -1.64
N TRP A 82 -5.33 12.09 -1.26
CA TRP A 82 -5.65 10.96 -2.13
C TRP A 82 -6.59 11.33 -3.28
N VAL A 83 -7.42 12.37 -3.10
CA VAL A 83 -8.24 12.91 -4.19
C VAL A 83 -7.35 13.62 -5.20
N GLU A 84 -6.42 14.46 -4.74
CA GLU A 84 -5.48 15.16 -5.61
C GLU A 84 -4.53 14.17 -6.33
N GLU A 85 -4.08 13.11 -5.65
CA GLU A 85 -3.27 12.04 -6.25
C GLU A 85 -4.02 11.32 -7.39
N LEU A 86 -5.32 11.07 -7.23
CA LEU A 86 -6.15 10.50 -8.29
C LEU A 86 -6.29 11.48 -9.46
N LEU A 87 -6.65 12.73 -9.17
CA LEU A 87 -6.94 13.76 -10.18
C LEU A 87 -5.70 14.22 -10.93
N ALA A 88 -4.50 14.15 -10.32
CA ALA A 88 -3.24 14.44 -11.00
C ALA A 88 -3.01 13.53 -12.22
N LYS A 89 -3.48 12.28 -12.16
CA LYS A 89 -3.39 11.33 -13.28
C LYS A 89 -4.67 11.24 -14.10
N PHE A 90 -5.83 11.36 -13.47
CA PHE A 90 -7.13 11.24 -14.11
C PHE A 90 -8.01 12.47 -13.82
N PRO A 91 -7.73 13.63 -14.46
CA PRO A 91 -8.44 14.89 -14.18
C PRO A 91 -9.96 14.83 -14.44
N ALA A 92 -10.39 13.94 -15.34
CA ALA A 92 -11.80 13.75 -15.71
C ALA A 92 -12.53 12.69 -14.85
N SER A 93 -11.94 12.25 -13.72
CA SER A 93 -12.58 11.30 -12.83
C SER A 93 -13.91 11.83 -12.30
N ALA A 94 -14.94 10.98 -12.25
CA ALA A 94 -16.31 11.36 -11.83
C ALA A 94 -16.45 11.48 -10.30
N ILE A 95 -15.63 12.32 -9.68
CA ILE A 95 -15.53 12.53 -8.24
C ILE A 95 -15.63 14.02 -7.90
N THR A 96 -16.26 14.34 -6.78
CA THR A 96 -16.39 15.71 -6.27
C THR A 96 -16.06 15.77 -4.78
N LYS A 97 -15.26 16.74 -4.36
CA LYS A 97 -15.08 17.11 -2.95
C LYS A 97 -16.31 17.87 -2.49
N VAL A 98 -17.07 17.31 -1.56
CA VAL A 98 -18.38 17.84 -1.12
C VAL A 98 -18.24 18.71 0.13
N LEU A 99 -17.56 18.20 1.17
CA LEU A 99 -17.36 18.94 2.43
C LEU A 99 -15.95 18.68 2.99
N ASP A 100 -15.27 19.73 3.43
CA ASP A 100 -14.12 19.61 4.33
C ASP A 100 -14.63 19.25 5.72
N LEU A 101 -14.16 18.14 6.28
CA LEU A 101 -14.58 17.67 7.60
C LEU A 101 -13.75 18.27 8.75
N GLU A 102 -12.79 19.12 8.41
CA GLU A 102 -11.99 19.95 9.31
C GLU A 102 -10.99 19.23 10.24
N TYR A 103 -10.92 17.89 10.21
CA TYR A 103 -9.92 17.08 10.94
C TYR A 103 -8.92 16.41 9.98
N GLY A 104 -7.93 15.71 10.55
CA GLY A 104 -6.91 15.01 9.76
C GLY A 104 -6.00 15.95 8.99
N ARG A 105 -5.78 17.16 9.54
CA ARG A 105 -5.01 18.22 8.89
C ARG A 105 -3.53 17.86 8.83
N GLY A 106 -2.90 18.23 7.72
CA GLY A 106 -1.47 18.09 7.50
C GLY A 106 -1.08 18.64 6.14
N ASN A 107 0.16 18.45 5.73
CA ASN A 107 0.61 18.83 4.40
C ASN A 107 1.39 17.71 3.72
N ILE A 108 1.31 17.70 2.40
CA ILE A 108 2.23 16.92 1.56
C ILE A 108 3.48 17.77 1.37
N TYR A 109 4.63 17.24 1.79
CA TYR A 109 5.92 17.86 1.66
C TYR A 109 6.75 17.17 0.60
N LEU A 110 7.52 17.96 -0.14
CA LEU A 110 8.74 17.51 -0.78
C LEU A 110 9.88 17.77 0.21
N ALA A 111 10.62 16.74 0.57
CA ALA A 111 11.64 16.76 1.61
C ALA A 111 12.89 15.98 1.20
N ALA A 112 14.01 16.26 1.85
CA ALA A 112 15.26 15.50 1.72
C ALA A 112 15.76 15.07 3.10
N SER A 113 16.73 14.14 3.16
CA SER A 113 17.33 13.77 4.44
C SER A 113 18.23 14.88 4.98
N SER A 114 18.19 15.10 6.30
CA SER A 114 19.13 15.97 7.01
C SER A 114 20.57 15.46 7.00
N TYR A 115 20.78 14.19 6.64
CA TYR A 115 22.09 13.58 6.45
C TYR A 115 22.58 13.62 5.00
N GLY A 116 21.75 14.11 4.08
CA GLY A 116 22.10 14.27 2.67
C GLY A 116 22.70 15.64 2.36
N ASN A 117 23.00 15.86 1.08
CA ASN A 117 23.59 17.12 0.60
C ASN A 117 22.55 18.14 0.12
N ILE A 118 21.26 17.88 0.33
CA ILE A 118 20.16 18.71 -0.17
C ILE A 118 19.55 19.44 1.02
N SER A 119 19.65 20.76 1.01
CA SER A 119 19.14 21.63 2.06
C SER A 119 18.10 22.63 1.55
N SER A 120 18.06 22.86 0.24
CA SER A 120 17.17 23.82 -0.41
C SER A 120 16.68 23.34 -1.79
N LEU A 121 15.70 24.02 -2.36
CA LEU A 121 15.23 23.75 -3.73
C LEU A 121 16.26 24.15 -4.80
N ASP A 122 17.19 25.06 -4.50
CA ASP A 122 18.20 25.48 -5.47
C ASP A 122 19.26 24.38 -5.69
N ASP A 123 19.53 23.57 -4.66
CA ASP A 123 20.36 22.37 -4.76
C ASP A 123 19.79 21.37 -5.79
N LEU A 124 18.48 21.41 -6.05
CA LEU A 124 17.82 20.54 -7.02
C LEU A 124 18.10 20.92 -8.48
N LYS A 125 18.53 22.15 -8.74
CA LYS A 125 18.74 22.70 -10.08
C LYS A 125 20.16 22.46 -10.60
N THR A 126 21.12 22.27 -9.69
CA THR A 126 22.56 22.23 -10.00
C THR A 126 23.08 20.83 -10.27
N ALA A 127 22.31 19.79 -9.97
CA ALA A 127 22.76 18.41 -10.11
C ALA A 127 22.84 17.91 -11.56
N GLU A 128 23.90 17.17 -11.85
CA GLU A 128 24.11 16.50 -13.15
C GLU A 128 23.56 15.06 -13.21
N HIS A 129 23.11 14.52 -12.08
CA HIS A 129 22.61 13.15 -11.94
C HIS A 129 21.08 13.07 -11.97
N ASN A 130 20.54 11.85 -12.06
CA ASN A 130 19.09 11.61 -12.00
C ASN A 130 18.62 11.69 -10.55
N TRP A 131 17.66 12.57 -10.26
CA TRP A 131 17.02 12.63 -8.95
C TRP A 131 16.19 11.38 -8.68
N ARG A 132 16.39 10.73 -7.53
CA ARG A 132 15.62 9.57 -7.08
C ARG A 132 14.56 10.04 -6.08
N LEU A 133 13.31 10.04 -6.51
CA LEU A 133 12.16 10.38 -5.67
C LEU A 133 11.51 9.11 -5.15
N VAL A 134 11.12 9.08 -3.89
CA VAL A 134 10.34 7.98 -3.29
C VAL A 134 9.06 8.51 -2.65
N THR A 135 7.94 7.81 -2.85
CA THR A 135 6.64 8.29 -2.36
C THR A 135 5.54 7.23 -2.41
N GLU A 136 4.47 7.44 -1.64
CA GLU A 136 3.17 6.77 -1.88
C GLU A 136 2.27 7.56 -2.86
N TYR A 137 2.66 8.77 -3.26
CA TYR A 137 1.94 9.71 -4.14
C TYR A 137 2.66 9.91 -5.49
N PRO A 138 2.80 8.87 -6.33
CA PRO A 138 3.59 8.96 -7.56
C PRO A 138 3.12 10.04 -8.53
N ASN A 139 1.81 10.28 -8.65
CA ASN A 139 1.28 11.24 -9.61
C ASN A 139 1.54 12.68 -9.14
N LEU A 140 1.40 12.95 -7.83
CA LEU A 140 1.76 14.23 -7.24
C LEU A 140 3.27 14.46 -7.27
N ALA A 141 4.08 13.43 -7.05
CA ALA A 141 5.54 13.53 -7.17
C ALA A 141 5.96 13.85 -8.61
N GLU A 142 5.34 13.23 -9.61
CA GLU A 142 5.60 13.51 -11.03
C GLU A 142 5.22 14.94 -11.38
N THR A 143 4.00 15.35 -11.03
CA THR A 143 3.53 16.73 -11.23
C THR A 143 4.47 17.74 -10.57
N SER A 144 4.93 17.44 -9.35
CA SER A 144 5.85 18.31 -8.61
C SER A 144 7.24 18.38 -9.25
N ALA A 145 7.79 17.25 -9.69
CA ALA A 145 9.08 17.18 -10.37
C ALA A 145 9.06 17.96 -11.69
N LEU A 146 7.98 17.84 -12.46
CA LEU A 146 7.76 18.60 -13.70
C LEU A 146 7.63 20.10 -13.43
N ASN A 147 6.85 20.48 -12.41
CA ASN A 147 6.67 21.90 -12.02
C ASN A 147 7.98 22.54 -11.51
N LEU A 148 8.82 21.76 -10.85
CA LEU A 148 10.17 22.18 -10.44
C LEU A 148 11.19 22.15 -11.59
N ARG A 149 10.78 21.68 -12.78
CA ARG A 149 11.64 21.53 -13.97
C ARG A 149 12.89 20.70 -13.70
N LEU A 150 12.74 19.63 -12.92
CA LEU A 150 13.82 18.67 -12.69
C LEU A 150 14.21 18.03 -14.03
N ARG A 151 15.45 18.25 -14.48
CA ARG A 151 15.90 17.82 -15.81
C ARG A 151 15.86 16.31 -15.99
N ARG A 152 16.21 15.57 -14.94
CA ARG A 152 16.23 14.10 -14.93
C ARG A 152 15.81 13.61 -13.56
N PHE A 153 14.78 12.77 -13.52
CA PHE A 153 14.30 12.18 -12.29
C PHE A 153 13.74 10.77 -12.53
N ARG A 154 13.69 9.98 -11.46
CA ARG A 154 13.04 8.68 -11.38
C ARG A 154 12.18 8.66 -10.13
N ILE A 155 10.94 8.21 -10.26
CA ILE A 155 10.00 8.08 -9.14
C ILE A 155 9.87 6.60 -8.81
N PHE A 156 10.10 6.29 -7.55
CA PHE A 156 9.92 4.97 -6.97
C PHE A 156 8.63 5.00 -6.12
N PRO A 157 7.49 4.55 -6.68
CA PRO A 157 6.30 4.34 -5.88
C PRO A 157 6.57 3.23 -4.86
N ILE A 158 6.18 3.46 -3.62
CA ILE A 158 6.33 2.48 -2.55
C ILE A 158 5.04 2.31 -1.76
N TRP A 159 4.99 1.27 -0.94
CA TRP A 159 3.80 0.92 -0.14
C TRP A 159 3.73 1.63 1.20
N GLY A 160 4.81 2.26 1.66
CA GLY A 160 4.87 3.09 2.85
C GLY A 160 6.23 3.09 3.54
N ALA A 161 6.33 3.74 4.71
CA ALA A 161 7.62 4.01 5.38
C ALA A 161 8.61 4.77 4.47
N THR A 162 8.08 5.77 3.75
CA THR A 162 8.83 6.58 2.76
C THR A 162 10.03 7.30 3.37
N GLU A 163 9.96 7.69 4.64
CA GLU A 163 11.01 8.39 5.38
C GLU A 163 12.31 7.58 5.54
N VAL A 164 12.24 6.26 5.35
CA VAL A 164 13.36 5.34 5.56
C VAL A 164 14.34 5.34 4.38
N TYR A 165 13.91 5.77 3.20
CA TYR A 165 14.68 5.61 1.97
C TYR A 165 15.80 6.65 1.81
N PRO A 166 15.60 7.95 2.05
CA PRO A 166 16.68 8.93 1.96
C PRO A 166 17.68 8.86 3.12
N PRO A 167 18.97 9.19 2.89
CA PRO A 167 19.56 9.59 1.60
C PRO A 167 20.10 8.42 0.76
N GLU A 168 20.14 7.20 1.30
CA GLU A 168 20.94 6.12 0.71
C GLU A 168 20.31 5.59 -0.60
N ASN A 169 18.99 5.39 -0.59
CA ASN A 169 18.26 4.76 -1.70
C ASN A 169 17.38 5.75 -2.49
N ALA A 170 17.20 6.96 -1.96
CA ALA A 170 16.47 8.05 -2.60
C ALA A 170 17.07 9.40 -2.19
N ASP A 171 16.96 10.40 -3.05
CA ASP A 171 17.46 11.74 -2.78
C ASP A 171 16.36 12.61 -2.17
N ILE A 172 15.13 12.42 -2.64
CA ILE A 172 13.95 13.22 -2.31
C ILE A 172 12.81 12.28 -1.91
N VAL A 173 12.03 12.70 -0.92
CA VAL A 173 10.79 12.03 -0.53
C VAL A 173 9.61 12.98 -0.70
N VAL A 174 8.49 12.46 -1.21
CA VAL A 174 7.19 13.13 -1.16
C VAL A 174 6.33 12.41 -0.13
N ILE A 175 6.02 13.07 0.97
CA ILE A 175 5.41 12.47 2.17
C ILE A 175 4.38 13.40 2.80
N TRP A 176 3.33 12.83 3.38
CA TRP A 176 2.37 13.55 4.21
C TRP A 176 2.85 13.62 5.66
N THR A 177 2.81 14.79 6.29
CA THR A 177 3.05 14.95 7.74
C THR A 177 2.11 15.98 8.36
N THR A 178 1.94 15.95 9.68
CA THR A 178 1.13 16.97 10.38
C THR A 178 1.84 18.32 10.49
N SER A 179 3.18 18.30 10.54
CA SER A 179 4.00 19.48 10.80
C SER A 179 5.45 19.31 10.35
N ASP A 180 6.15 20.44 10.21
CA ASP A 180 7.59 20.49 9.96
C ASP A 180 8.40 19.85 11.11
N SER A 181 7.92 19.95 12.36
CA SER A 181 8.61 19.36 13.52
C SER A 181 8.56 17.83 13.48
N GLU A 182 7.43 17.24 13.07
CA GLU A 182 7.31 15.79 12.85
C GLU A 182 8.24 15.31 11.73
N LEU A 183 8.31 16.06 10.63
CA LEU A 183 9.22 15.77 9.52
C LEU A 183 10.69 15.79 9.98
N ARG A 184 11.08 16.80 10.77
CA ARG A 184 12.43 16.89 11.36
C ARG A 184 12.72 15.77 12.37
N ALA A 185 11.72 15.32 13.13
CA ALA A 185 11.85 14.16 14.03
C ALA A 185 12.12 12.84 13.28
N GLN A 186 11.84 12.81 11.97
CA GLN A 186 12.19 11.72 11.06
C GLN A 186 13.53 11.94 10.34
N ASN A 187 14.31 12.95 10.73
CA ASN A 187 15.56 13.37 10.08
C ASN A 187 15.38 13.79 8.61
N LEU A 188 14.26 14.46 8.34
CA LEU A 188 13.95 15.05 7.04
C LEU A 188 13.90 16.57 7.14
N ILE A 189 14.34 17.24 6.09
CA ILE A 189 14.29 18.69 5.91
C ILE A 189 13.18 19.01 4.91
N PRO A 190 12.18 19.83 5.26
CA PRO A 190 11.17 20.28 4.31
C PRO A 190 11.82 21.20 3.27
N LEU A 191 11.66 20.87 1.99
CA LEU A 191 12.12 21.70 0.87
C LEU A 191 10.97 22.54 0.30
N LYS A 192 9.78 21.95 0.21
CA LYS A 192 8.57 22.63 -0.28
C LYS A 192 7.29 21.97 0.24
N THR A 193 6.32 22.78 0.63
CA THR A 193 4.94 22.33 0.83
C THR A 193 4.24 22.24 -0.53
N LEU A 194 3.74 21.05 -0.87
CA LEU A 194 3.06 20.80 -2.15
C LEU A 194 1.56 21.07 -2.07
N ALA A 195 0.91 20.62 -0.99
CA ALA A 195 -0.51 20.82 -0.76
C ALA A 195 -0.85 20.73 0.73
N SER A 196 -1.80 21.54 1.18
CA SER A 196 -2.46 21.36 2.47
C SER A 196 -3.60 20.36 2.34
N THR A 197 -3.80 19.57 3.37
CA THR A 197 -4.69 18.40 3.35
C THR A 197 -5.54 18.38 4.61
N SER A 198 -6.74 17.84 4.47
CA SER A 198 -7.68 17.50 5.53
C SER A 198 -8.58 16.35 5.07
N ALA A 199 -9.34 15.77 6.00
CA ALA A 199 -10.37 14.78 5.68
C ALA A 199 -11.54 15.46 4.93
N PHE A 200 -11.97 14.86 3.83
CA PHE A 200 -13.08 15.32 3.02
C PHE A 200 -14.16 14.24 2.90
N LEU A 201 -15.43 14.67 2.91
CA LEU A 201 -16.51 13.92 2.31
C LEU A 201 -16.45 14.14 0.79
N ILE A 202 -16.32 13.04 0.06
CA ILE A 202 -16.34 13.01 -1.41
C ILE A 202 -17.57 12.27 -1.91
N ALA A 203 -17.96 12.54 -3.15
CA ALA A 203 -19.09 11.88 -3.79
C ALA A 203 -18.80 11.56 -5.25
N ASN A 204 -19.45 10.51 -5.75
CA ASN A 204 -19.51 10.23 -7.17
C ASN A 204 -20.44 11.25 -7.86
N GLN A 205 -20.03 11.79 -9.01
CA GLN A 205 -20.79 12.82 -9.72
C GLN A 205 -22.15 12.30 -10.24
N GLU A 206 -22.21 11.07 -10.74
CA GLU A 206 -23.45 10.45 -11.22
C GLU A 206 -24.39 10.14 -10.05
N SER A 207 -23.87 9.62 -8.93
CA SER A 207 -24.67 9.39 -7.73
C SER A 207 -25.29 10.67 -7.18
N LEU A 208 -24.58 11.81 -7.24
CA LEU A 208 -25.13 13.13 -6.86
C LEU A 208 -26.30 13.56 -7.75
N GLN A 209 -26.30 13.16 -9.02
CA GLN A 209 -27.35 13.54 -9.98
C GLN A 209 -28.56 12.60 -9.93
N THR A 210 -28.33 11.32 -9.64
CA THR A 210 -29.33 10.27 -9.83
C THR A 210 -29.96 9.80 -8.52
N LYS A 211 -29.24 9.85 -7.39
CA LYS A 211 -29.70 9.31 -6.10
C LYS A 211 -30.05 10.41 -5.11
N ASN A 212 -30.99 10.13 -4.21
CA ASN A 212 -31.30 11.01 -3.09
C ASN A 212 -30.28 10.83 -1.94
N ILE A 213 -29.09 11.43 -2.10
CA ILE A 213 -28.02 11.43 -1.07
C ILE A 213 -27.99 12.69 -0.21
N SER A 214 -28.85 13.68 -0.50
CA SER A 214 -28.91 14.98 0.19
C SER A 214 -29.16 14.84 1.68
N GLN A 215 -30.00 13.89 2.11
CA GLN A 215 -30.27 13.66 3.53
C GLN A 215 -28.99 13.25 4.29
N ILE A 216 -28.16 12.39 3.70
CA ILE A 216 -26.91 11.95 4.32
C ILE A 216 -25.91 13.10 4.39
N ILE A 217 -25.76 13.88 3.31
CA ILE A 217 -24.88 15.07 3.27
C ILE A 217 -25.33 16.13 4.29
N ALA A 218 -26.65 16.30 4.50
CA ALA A 218 -27.20 17.23 5.47
C ALA A 218 -26.77 16.91 6.91
N HIS A 219 -26.61 15.63 7.27
CA HIS A 219 -26.08 15.23 8.59
C HIS A 219 -24.66 15.75 8.82
N PHE A 220 -23.79 15.63 7.81
CA PHE A 220 -22.43 16.16 7.89
C PHE A 220 -22.44 17.68 7.97
N SER A 221 -23.19 18.34 7.10
CA SER A 221 -23.28 19.81 7.06
C SER A 221 -23.76 20.37 8.42
N SER A 222 -24.86 19.82 8.94
CA SER A 222 -25.41 20.24 10.24
C SER A 222 -24.44 19.96 11.40
N GLY A 223 -23.73 18.83 11.35
CA GLY A 223 -22.70 18.49 12.33
C GLY A 223 -21.53 19.47 12.33
N LEU A 224 -21.11 19.96 11.16
CA LEU A 224 -20.03 20.93 11.02
C LEU A 224 -20.43 22.36 11.41
N GLU A 225 -21.73 22.68 11.49
CA GLU A 225 -22.21 23.97 12.00
C GLU A 225 -22.24 24.05 13.53
N THR A 226 -22.11 22.91 14.24
CA THR A 226 -22.17 22.91 15.70
C THR A 226 -20.91 23.55 16.32
N LYS A 227 -21.09 24.24 17.44
CA LYS A 227 -19.97 24.85 18.19
C LYS A 227 -19.05 23.80 18.83
N HIS A 228 -19.61 22.66 19.23
CA HIS A 228 -18.88 21.61 19.91
C HIS A 228 -18.59 20.46 18.94
N LYS A 229 -17.32 20.32 18.56
CA LYS A 229 -16.84 19.34 17.58
C LYS A 229 -15.84 18.36 18.23
N PRO A 230 -16.29 17.34 18.98
CA PRO A 230 -15.41 16.46 19.75
C PRO A 230 -14.39 15.72 18.88
N TRP A 231 -14.71 15.41 17.62
CA TRP A 231 -13.79 14.74 16.70
C TRP A 231 -12.56 15.57 16.34
N LEU A 232 -12.61 16.90 16.49
CA LEU A 232 -11.45 17.77 16.24
C LEU A 232 -10.37 17.65 17.32
N GLN A 233 -10.70 17.10 18.49
CA GLN A 233 -9.76 16.88 19.59
C GLN A 233 -9.01 15.54 19.45
N ILE A 234 -9.37 14.73 18.46
CA ILE A 234 -8.78 13.42 18.23
C ILE A 234 -7.56 13.59 17.33
N GLU A 235 -6.39 13.57 17.96
CA GLU A 235 -5.13 13.60 17.24
C GLU A 235 -4.85 12.27 16.52
N PRO A 236 -4.35 12.29 15.29
CA PRO A 236 -3.88 11.08 14.62
C PRO A 236 -2.72 10.47 15.42
N ALA A 237 -2.63 9.15 15.42
CA ALA A 237 -1.52 8.46 16.05
C ALA A 237 -0.20 8.89 15.37
N LEU A 238 0.71 9.48 16.16
CA LEU A 238 2.01 9.94 15.67
C LEU A 238 2.80 8.79 15.04
N ALA A 239 3.48 9.08 13.94
CA ALA A 239 4.47 8.15 13.39
C ALA A 239 5.55 7.90 14.45
N ARG A 240 5.70 6.64 14.88
CA ARG A 240 6.79 6.30 15.80
C ARG A 240 8.12 6.52 15.06
N SER A 241 9.03 7.29 15.65
CA SER A 241 10.39 7.42 15.13
C SER A 241 11.15 6.12 15.39
N TYR A 242 11.43 5.38 14.31
CA TYR A 242 12.16 4.11 14.33
C TYR A 242 13.62 4.24 13.90
N THR A 243 14.12 5.46 13.73
CA THR A 243 15.46 5.72 13.20
C THR A 243 16.32 6.34 14.29
N LYS A 244 17.22 5.55 14.88
CA LYS A 244 18.15 6.01 15.92
C LYS A 244 19.59 6.18 15.43
N LEU A 245 19.95 5.56 14.31
CA LEU A 245 21.31 5.57 13.78
C LEU A 245 21.39 6.40 12.50
N PRO A 246 22.44 7.25 12.36
CA PRO A 246 22.68 7.98 11.13
C PRO A 246 22.97 7.01 9.97
N PRO A 247 22.67 7.41 8.73
CA PRO A 247 22.97 6.62 7.54
C PRO A 247 24.49 6.54 7.32
N GLU A 248 24.97 5.38 6.88
CA GLU A 248 26.36 5.20 6.47
C GLU A 248 26.43 5.15 4.95
N LEU A 249 27.01 6.18 4.33
CA LEU A 249 27.04 6.39 2.87
C LEU A 249 28.20 5.67 2.16
N ASP A 250 28.83 4.69 2.84
CA ASP A 250 29.97 3.95 2.28
C ASP A 250 29.52 3.11 1.08
N ARG A 251 29.99 3.52 -0.10
CA ARG A 251 29.68 2.85 -1.37
C ARG A 251 30.39 1.52 -1.51
N ASP A 252 31.38 1.19 -0.69
CA ASP A 252 32.07 -0.11 -0.73
C ASP A 252 31.33 -1.21 0.04
N LYS A 253 30.23 -0.86 0.72
CA LYS A 253 29.37 -1.80 1.45
C LYS A 253 28.29 -2.39 0.58
N VAL A 254 27.88 -3.60 0.95
CA VAL A 254 26.72 -4.30 0.37
C VAL A 254 25.46 -3.84 1.09
N TRP A 255 24.44 -3.41 0.35
CA TRP A 255 23.14 -3.03 0.88
C TRP A 255 22.16 -4.21 0.85
N LEU A 256 21.78 -4.69 2.04
CA LEU A 256 20.81 -5.75 2.26
C LEU A 256 19.47 -5.18 2.75
N ALA A 257 18.42 -5.30 1.93
CA ALA A 257 17.06 -5.01 2.38
C ALA A 257 16.48 -6.17 3.20
N LEU A 258 15.94 -5.85 4.37
CA LEU A 258 15.27 -6.77 5.28
C LEU A 258 13.76 -6.46 5.35
N PRO A 259 12.89 -7.47 5.51
CA PRO A 259 11.45 -7.26 5.50
C PRO A 259 10.92 -6.76 6.84
N ASP A 260 9.90 -5.92 6.81
CA ASP A 260 9.05 -5.67 7.98
C ASP A 260 7.83 -6.61 8.03
N GLY A 261 6.91 -6.34 8.96
CA GLY A 261 5.67 -7.09 9.09
C GLY A 261 5.89 -8.55 9.52
N HIS A 262 5.10 -9.45 8.93
CA HIS A 262 5.03 -10.85 9.35
C HIS A 262 6.29 -11.67 9.01
N GLN A 263 7.07 -11.26 8.00
CA GLN A 263 8.31 -11.95 7.64
C GLN A 263 9.50 -11.57 8.53
N ARG A 264 9.35 -10.55 9.38
CA ARG A 264 10.43 -10.03 10.22
C ARG A 264 11.00 -11.07 11.18
N THR A 265 10.14 -11.71 11.97
CA THR A 265 10.58 -12.67 12.99
C THR A 265 11.26 -13.90 12.36
N PRO A 266 10.67 -14.57 11.36
CA PRO A 266 11.34 -15.67 10.67
C PRO A 266 12.66 -15.26 10.01
N THR A 267 12.74 -14.03 9.47
CA THR A 267 13.99 -13.52 8.88
C THR A 267 15.07 -13.30 9.94
N ALA A 268 14.70 -12.75 11.11
CA ALA A 268 15.65 -12.58 12.22
C ALA A 268 16.19 -13.92 12.73
N GLU A 269 15.33 -14.94 12.83
CA GLU A 269 15.72 -16.31 13.21
C GLU A 269 16.67 -16.93 12.19
N PHE A 270 16.35 -16.81 10.90
CA PHE A 270 17.21 -17.30 9.82
C PHE A 270 18.59 -16.63 9.84
N LEU A 271 18.64 -15.31 10.02
CA LEU A 271 19.90 -14.56 10.08
C LEU A 271 20.73 -14.94 11.31
N ALA A 272 20.09 -15.18 12.46
CA ALA A 272 20.76 -15.69 13.65
C ALA A 272 21.36 -17.10 13.41
N LYS A 273 20.64 -17.98 12.72
CA LYS A 273 21.12 -19.31 12.30
C LYS A 273 22.32 -19.20 11.35
N ALA A 274 22.33 -18.21 10.46
CA ALA A 274 23.46 -17.89 9.59
C ALA A 274 24.65 -17.25 10.34
N GLY A 275 24.59 -17.09 11.66
CA GLY A 275 25.64 -16.46 12.46
C GLY A 275 25.67 -14.93 12.37
N LEU A 276 24.66 -14.31 11.77
CA LEU A 276 24.54 -12.86 11.64
C LEU A 276 23.79 -12.29 12.84
N LYS A 277 24.51 -11.51 13.65
CA LYS A 277 23.94 -10.81 14.81
C LYS A 277 23.45 -9.44 14.37
N ILE A 278 22.14 -9.20 14.47
CA ILE A 278 21.50 -7.97 14.02
C ILE A 278 20.93 -7.21 15.20
N GLN A 279 21.44 -6.01 15.46
CA GLN A 279 20.95 -5.16 16.54
C GLN A 279 19.81 -4.27 16.03
N GLY A 280 18.72 -4.22 16.78
CA GLY A 280 17.54 -3.43 16.41
C GLY A 280 16.61 -4.12 15.41
N TYR A 281 16.78 -5.42 15.13
CA TYR A 281 15.87 -6.17 14.26
C TYR A 281 15.43 -7.46 14.96
N SER A 282 14.27 -7.40 15.60
CA SER A 282 13.64 -8.53 16.29
C SER A 282 12.11 -8.39 16.32
N GLU A 283 11.41 -9.32 16.96
CA GLU A 283 9.95 -9.24 17.14
C GLU A 283 9.51 -7.95 17.87
N ASN A 284 10.25 -7.54 18.91
CA ASN A 284 9.87 -6.41 19.76
C ASN A 284 10.64 -5.12 19.47
N ASN A 285 11.66 -5.18 18.61
CA ASN A 285 12.49 -4.03 18.26
C ASN A 285 12.60 -3.90 16.74
N LEU A 286 12.21 -2.74 16.22
CA LEU A 286 12.29 -2.40 14.81
C LEU A 286 13.04 -1.08 14.65
N ASN A 287 14.32 -1.17 14.36
CA ASN A 287 15.12 -0.09 13.81
C ASN A 287 15.10 -0.24 12.29
N ARG A 288 14.81 0.86 11.59
CA ARG A 288 14.79 0.87 10.12
C ARG A 288 16.19 0.79 9.49
N ARG A 289 17.24 1.06 10.28
CA ARG A 289 18.67 0.91 9.94
C ARG A 289 19.36 0.06 11.01
N PRO A 290 19.11 -1.25 11.07
CA PRO A 290 19.73 -2.12 12.05
C PRO A 290 21.21 -2.34 11.71
N SER A 291 22.04 -2.59 12.74
CA SER A 291 23.46 -2.86 12.55
C SER A 291 23.74 -4.37 12.56
N LEU A 292 24.71 -4.78 11.74
CA LEU A 292 25.18 -6.17 11.66
C LEU A 292 26.60 -6.29 12.21
N ASN A 293 26.97 -7.50 12.63
CA ASN A 293 28.35 -7.87 12.95
C ASN A 293 29.27 -8.03 11.71
N LEU A 294 28.83 -7.56 10.54
CA LEU A 294 29.62 -7.50 9.32
C LEU A 294 29.83 -6.03 8.93
N SER A 295 31.05 -5.51 9.11
CA SER A 295 31.36 -4.10 8.86
C SER A 295 31.14 -3.65 7.42
N TRP A 296 31.12 -4.59 6.46
CA TRP A 296 30.94 -4.34 5.03
C TRP A 296 29.49 -4.55 4.54
N VAL A 297 28.53 -4.80 5.43
CA VAL A 297 27.11 -4.94 5.10
C VAL A 297 26.30 -3.87 5.80
N ASN A 298 25.56 -3.10 5.03
CA ASN A 298 24.51 -2.22 5.53
C ASN A 298 23.16 -2.91 5.39
N ALA A 299 22.30 -2.77 6.39
CA ALA A 299 20.92 -3.25 6.30
C ALA A 299 19.92 -2.12 6.43
N LYS A 300 18.81 -2.28 5.71
CA LYS A 300 17.66 -1.39 5.80
C LYS A 300 16.37 -2.17 5.81
N VAL A 301 15.46 -1.82 6.70
CA VAL A 301 14.18 -2.52 6.83
C VAL A 301 13.10 -1.81 6.03
N VAL A 302 12.66 -2.41 4.94
CA VAL A 302 11.63 -1.88 4.04
C VAL A 302 10.50 -2.90 3.84
N ARG A 303 9.42 -2.50 3.19
CA ARG A 303 8.31 -3.41 2.92
C ARG A 303 8.68 -4.42 1.83
N PRO A 304 8.34 -5.73 1.98
CA PRO A 304 8.65 -6.77 0.99
C PRO A 304 8.21 -6.44 -0.44
N GLN A 305 7.05 -5.76 -0.58
CA GLN A 305 6.45 -5.34 -1.84
C GLN A 305 7.37 -4.41 -2.66
N ASP A 306 8.14 -3.57 -1.99
CA ASP A 306 8.97 -2.56 -2.64
C ASP A 306 10.30 -3.14 -3.12
N MET A 307 10.76 -4.25 -2.52
CA MET A 307 12.13 -4.74 -2.66
C MET A 307 12.52 -5.15 -4.09
N PRO A 308 11.69 -5.88 -4.88
CA PRO A 308 12.07 -6.29 -6.22
C PRO A 308 12.40 -5.09 -7.13
N LEU A 309 11.59 -4.02 -7.06
CA LEU A 309 11.82 -2.80 -7.84
C LEU A 309 13.10 -2.09 -7.42
N GLN A 310 13.37 -2.03 -6.11
CA GLN A 310 14.56 -1.37 -5.57
C GLN A 310 15.84 -2.13 -5.92
N VAL A 311 15.82 -3.47 -5.84
CA VAL A 311 16.93 -4.33 -6.28
C VAL A 311 17.15 -4.21 -7.79
N ALA A 312 16.07 -4.23 -8.58
CA ALA A 312 16.15 -4.09 -10.04
C ALA A 312 16.83 -2.78 -10.47
N ASN A 313 16.63 -1.71 -9.71
CA ASN A 313 17.21 -0.39 -9.99
C ASN A 313 18.59 -0.17 -9.34
N GLY A 314 19.13 -1.16 -8.64
CA GLY A 314 20.43 -1.05 -7.96
C GLY A 314 20.40 -0.17 -6.71
N ASN A 315 19.22 0.11 -6.16
CA ASN A 315 19.10 0.81 -4.89
C ASN A 315 19.44 -0.11 -3.71
N PHE A 316 19.22 -1.42 -3.83
CA PHE A 316 19.77 -2.44 -2.93
C PHE A 316 20.53 -3.49 -3.75
N ASP A 317 21.58 -4.06 -3.19
CA ASP A 317 22.33 -5.16 -3.82
C ASP A 317 21.62 -6.49 -3.63
N LEU A 318 21.12 -6.70 -2.41
CA LEU A 318 20.43 -7.91 -1.97
C LEU A 318 19.15 -7.55 -1.21
N ALA A 319 18.16 -8.43 -1.25
CA ALA A 319 16.97 -8.31 -0.40
C ALA A 319 16.40 -9.67 0.00
N ILE A 320 15.84 -9.77 1.20
CA ILE A 320 15.05 -10.92 1.64
C ILE A 320 13.57 -10.58 1.48
N THR A 321 12.90 -11.23 0.52
CA THR A 321 11.47 -11.02 0.24
C THR A 321 10.79 -12.34 -0.15
N GLY A 322 9.48 -12.34 -0.31
CA GLY A 322 8.73 -13.50 -0.81
C GLY A 322 8.94 -13.72 -2.31
N LYS A 323 8.97 -14.99 -2.74
CA LYS A 323 9.00 -15.36 -4.17
C LYS A 323 7.80 -14.81 -4.93
N ASP A 324 6.64 -14.74 -4.28
CA ASP A 324 5.44 -14.09 -4.79
C ASP A 324 5.67 -12.64 -5.23
N TRP A 325 6.30 -11.81 -4.40
CA TRP A 325 6.61 -10.42 -4.76
C TRP A 325 7.64 -10.32 -5.89
N LEU A 326 8.64 -11.21 -5.92
CA LEU A 326 9.57 -11.27 -7.06
C LEU A 326 8.83 -11.64 -8.35
N LEU A 327 7.95 -12.65 -8.30
CA LEU A 327 7.21 -13.11 -9.48
C LEU A 327 6.23 -12.04 -9.98
N ASP A 328 5.51 -11.35 -9.08
CA ASP A 328 4.63 -10.25 -9.48
C ASP A 328 5.41 -9.14 -10.20
N HIS A 329 6.59 -8.77 -9.70
CA HIS A 329 7.48 -7.83 -10.37
C HIS A 329 7.96 -8.34 -11.73
N LEU A 330 8.38 -9.61 -11.83
CA LEU A 330 8.88 -10.19 -13.07
C LEU A 330 7.79 -10.36 -14.14
N TYR A 331 6.54 -10.58 -13.75
CA TYR A 331 5.43 -10.62 -14.70
C TYR A 331 5.12 -9.24 -15.30
N ARG A 332 5.35 -8.17 -14.54
CA ARG A 332 5.30 -6.81 -15.08
C ARG A 332 6.54 -6.45 -15.90
N PHE A 333 7.71 -6.90 -15.46
CA PHE A 333 9.01 -6.57 -16.05
C PHE A 333 9.84 -7.83 -16.35
N PRO A 334 9.52 -8.58 -17.42
CA PRO A 334 10.20 -9.85 -17.73
C PRO A 334 11.72 -9.70 -17.95
N SER A 335 12.17 -8.53 -18.40
CA SER A 335 13.59 -8.21 -18.61
C SER A 335 14.29 -7.62 -17.37
N SER A 336 13.60 -7.57 -16.22
CA SER A 336 14.18 -7.06 -14.99
C SER A 336 15.47 -7.80 -14.61
N PRO A 337 16.50 -7.10 -14.09
CA PRO A 337 17.71 -7.75 -13.62
C PRO A 337 17.55 -8.36 -12.22
N ALA A 338 16.46 -8.10 -11.49
CA ALA A 338 16.19 -8.74 -10.20
C ALA A 338 15.94 -10.25 -10.39
N ILE A 339 16.68 -11.08 -9.67
CA ILE A 339 16.59 -12.55 -9.74
C ILE A 339 16.60 -13.18 -8.35
N ALA A 340 15.98 -14.35 -8.21
CA ALA A 340 16.13 -15.19 -7.03
C ALA A 340 17.54 -15.82 -7.02
N LEU A 341 18.22 -15.76 -5.87
CA LEU A 341 19.56 -16.30 -5.67
C LEU A 341 19.57 -17.53 -4.77
N VAL A 342 18.75 -17.49 -3.71
CA VAL A 342 18.62 -18.57 -2.74
C VAL A 342 17.16 -18.64 -2.30
N ASP A 343 16.59 -19.83 -2.31
CA ASP A 343 15.36 -20.12 -1.59
C ASP A 343 15.69 -20.35 -0.11
N LEU A 344 15.10 -19.57 0.79
CA LEU A 344 15.41 -19.64 2.22
C LEU A 344 14.53 -20.64 2.98
N GLY A 345 13.51 -21.20 2.31
CA GLY A 345 12.67 -22.29 2.81
C GLY A 345 11.66 -21.92 3.91
N PHE A 346 11.75 -20.73 4.51
CA PHE A 346 10.79 -20.28 5.53
C PHE A 346 9.65 -19.42 4.96
N GLY A 347 8.64 -19.13 5.79
CA GLY A 347 7.56 -18.21 5.42
C GLY A 347 6.64 -18.76 4.34
N GLN A 348 6.44 -20.09 4.31
CA GLN A 348 5.67 -20.75 3.26
C GLN A 348 4.22 -20.27 3.22
N VAL A 349 3.76 -19.88 2.03
CA VAL A 349 2.38 -19.52 1.70
C VAL A 349 1.97 -20.12 0.37
N ARG A 350 0.67 -20.17 0.09
CA ARG A 350 0.12 -20.49 -1.23
C ARG A 350 -0.52 -19.25 -1.82
N ILE A 351 -0.26 -18.95 -3.09
CA ILE A 351 -1.05 -17.98 -3.85
C ILE A 351 -2.24 -18.72 -4.44
N VAL A 352 -3.45 -18.25 -4.13
CA VAL A 352 -4.71 -18.98 -4.39
C VAL A 352 -5.73 -18.10 -5.10
N ALA A 353 -6.53 -18.73 -5.95
CA ALA A 353 -7.75 -18.15 -6.52
C ALA A 353 -8.93 -18.45 -5.60
N VAL A 354 -9.63 -17.40 -5.19
CA VAL A 354 -10.66 -17.45 -4.14
C VAL A 354 -11.94 -16.80 -4.65
N VAL A 355 -13.08 -17.45 -4.39
CA VAL A 355 -14.42 -16.92 -4.70
C VAL A 355 -15.32 -16.97 -3.46
N SER A 356 -16.45 -16.27 -3.51
CA SER A 356 -17.48 -16.44 -2.47
C SER A 356 -18.04 -17.86 -2.48
N GLN A 357 -18.31 -18.44 -1.31
CA GLN A 357 -18.99 -19.75 -1.23
C GLN A 357 -20.35 -19.78 -1.93
N LYS A 358 -21.00 -18.61 -2.05
CA LYS A 358 -22.28 -18.45 -2.76
C LYS A 358 -22.16 -18.51 -4.28
N LEU A 359 -20.96 -18.30 -4.82
CA LEU A 359 -20.74 -18.34 -6.26
C LEU A 359 -20.70 -19.80 -6.74
N PRO A 360 -21.46 -20.19 -7.78
CA PRO A 360 -21.52 -21.56 -8.29
C PRO A 360 -20.30 -21.86 -9.18
N ALA A 361 -19.09 -21.61 -8.67
CA ALA A 361 -17.83 -21.96 -9.30
C ALA A 361 -16.97 -22.74 -8.30
N THR A 362 -16.43 -23.88 -8.71
CA THR A 362 -15.44 -24.66 -7.93
C THR A 362 -14.08 -24.70 -8.62
N THR A 363 -14.02 -24.33 -9.90
CA THR A 363 -12.80 -24.25 -10.71
C THR A 363 -12.73 -22.94 -11.48
N ILE A 364 -11.55 -22.63 -12.04
CA ILE A 364 -11.38 -21.51 -12.98
C ILE A 364 -12.17 -21.73 -14.30
N GLY A 365 -12.40 -22.98 -14.69
CA GLY A 365 -13.23 -23.34 -15.83
C GLY A 365 -14.68 -22.90 -15.65
N ASP A 366 -15.23 -23.08 -14.45
CA ASP A 366 -16.59 -22.63 -14.11
C ASP A 366 -16.69 -21.10 -14.17
N LEU A 367 -15.69 -20.39 -13.60
CA LEU A 367 -15.64 -18.93 -13.71
C LEU A 367 -15.60 -18.48 -15.17
N LYS A 368 -14.75 -19.09 -15.99
CA LYS A 368 -14.69 -18.79 -17.43
C LYS A 368 -16.05 -18.95 -18.11
N GLN A 369 -16.78 -20.03 -17.80
CA GLN A 369 -18.12 -20.25 -18.34
C GLN A 369 -19.11 -19.17 -17.89
N LEU A 370 -19.11 -18.79 -16.60
CA LEU A 370 -19.95 -17.71 -16.09
C LEU A 370 -19.68 -16.37 -16.81
N VAL A 371 -18.42 -16.08 -17.14
CA VAL A 371 -18.05 -14.88 -17.88
C VAL A 371 -18.52 -14.96 -19.34
N GLN A 372 -18.32 -16.11 -20.01
CA GLN A 372 -18.76 -16.34 -21.39
C GLN A 372 -20.29 -16.25 -21.53
N ASN A 373 -21.03 -16.73 -20.53
CA ASN A 373 -22.48 -16.63 -20.46
C ASN A 373 -22.97 -15.24 -20.01
N SER A 374 -22.08 -14.26 -19.89
CA SER A 374 -22.38 -12.88 -19.44
C SER A 374 -22.99 -12.78 -18.04
N GLN A 375 -22.83 -13.82 -17.20
CA GLN A 375 -23.28 -13.81 -15.81
C GLN A 375 -22.30 -13.06 -14.89
N LEU A 376 -21.03 -12.95 -15.29
CA LEU A 376 -19.96 -12.21 -14.60
C LEU A 376 -19.11 -11.40 -15.59
N SER A 377 -19.71 -10.49 -16.38
CA SER A 377 -18.97 -9.71 -17.40
C SER A 377 -19.07 -8.20 -17.15
N PRO A 378 -17.94 -7.49 -16.91
CA PRO A 378 -16.60 -8.03 -16.78
C PRO A 378 -16.40 -8.75 -15.44
N LEU A 379 -15.53 -9.77 -15.41
CA LEU A 379 -15.11 -10.39 -14.15
C LEU A 379 -14.26 -9.40 -13.35
N ARG A 380 -14.66 -9.07 -12.13
CA ARG A 380 -13.92 -8.15 -11.26
C ARG A 380 -12.98 -8.96 -10.39
N VAL A 381 -11.69 -8.66 -10.45
CA VAL A 381 -10.65 -9.46 -9.79
C VAL A 381 -9.86 -8.59 -8.83
N ALA A 382 -10.03 -8.78 -7.53
CA ALA A 382 -9.25 -8.08 -6.51
C ALA A 382 -7.91 -8.79 -6.25
N SER A 383 -6.82 -8.04 -6.10
CA SER A 383 -5.53 -8.62 -5.66
C SER A 383 -4.52 -7.54 -5.25
N GLU A 384 -3.66 -7.87 -4.30
CA GLU A 384 -2.38 -7.14 -4.11
C GLU A 384 -1.35 -7.53 -5.20
N TYR A 385 -1.47 -8.74 -5.76
CA TYR A 385 -0.60 -9.32 -6.77
C TYR A 385 -1.18 -9.12 -8.18
N THR A 386 -1.33 -7.87 -8.59
CA THR A 386 -2.05 -7.51 -9.82
C THR A 386 -1.50 -8.17 -11.09
N ASN A 387 -0.17 -8.37 -11.17
CA ASN A 387 0.46 -8.95 -12.35
C ASN A 387 0.36 -10.47 -12.35
N ILE A 388 0.40 -11.10 -11.16
CA ILE A 388 0.07 -12.52 -11.00
C ILE A 388 -1.39 -12.77 -11.38
N ALA A 389 -2.32 -11.93 -10.92
CA ALA A 389 -3.73 -12.07 -11.23
C ALA A 389 -4.01 -11.95 -12.73
N ASP A 390 -3.41 -10.94 -13.38
CA ASP A 390 -3.52 -10.74 -14.83
C ASP A 390 -2.98 -11.93 -15.61
N LYS A 391 -1.76 -12.39 -15.29
CA LYS A 391 -1.15 -13.54 -15.95
C LYS A 391 -2.00 -14.80 -15.81
N TYR A 392 -2.47 -15.10 -14.59
CA TYR A 392 -3.31 -16.27 -14.32
C TYR A 392 -4.57 -16.27 -15.19
N LEU A 393 -5.28 -15.15 -15.26
CA LEU A 393 -6.50 -15.05 -16.08
C LEU A 393 -6.21 -15.19 -17.58
N HIS A 394 -5.10 -14.63 -18.06
CA HIS A 394 -4.64 -14.77 -19.44
C HIS A 394 -4.31 -16.23 -19.79
N GLU A 395 -3.55 -16.94 -18.94
CA GLU A 395 -3.18 -18.34 -19.16
C GLU A 395 -4.38 -19.28 -19.15
N HIS A 396 -5.41 -18.97 -18.36
CA HIS A 396 -6.67 -19.72 -18.34
C HIS A 396 -7.69 -19.25 -19.39
N HIS A 397 -7.33 -18.28 -20.24
CA HIS A 397 -8.17 -17.71 -21.29
C HIS A 397 -9.52 -17.18 -20.77
N VAL A 398 -9.52 -16.54 -19.60
CA VAL A 398 -10.69 -15.82 -19.09
C VAL A 398 -10.77 -14.48 -19.83
N SER A 399 -11.80 -14.32 -20.67
CA SER A 399 -12.03 -13.07 -21.40
C SER A 399 -12.68 -12.01 -20.51
N ARG A 400 -12.57 -10.72 -20.85
CA ARG A 400 -13.36 -9.62 -20.25
C ARG A 400 -13.29 -9.57 -18.72
N TYR A 401 -12.12 -9.28 -18.17
CA TYR A 401 -11.94 -9.04 -16.74
C TYR A 401 -11.37 -7.65 -16.46
N LYS A 402 -11.46 -7.22 -15.20
CA LYS A 402 -10.83 -6.02 -14.67
C LYS A 402 -10.11 -6.38 -13.38
N VAL A 403 -8.81 -6.15 -13.33
CA VAL A 403 -8.01 -6.30 -12.11
C VAL A 403 -8.13 -5.02 -11.28
N ILE A 404 -8.48 -5.18 -10.01
CA ILE A 404 -8.65 -4.13 -9.01
C ILE A 404 -7.51 -4.28 -7.99
N PRO A 405 -6.54 -3.36 -7.96
CA PRO A 405 -5.50 -3.38 -6.94
C PRO A 405 -6.11 -3.23 -5.54
N THR A 406 -5.59 -3.97 -4.58
CA THR A 406 -5.93 -3.85 -3.16
C THR A 406 -4.68 -3.62 -2.32
N TRP A 407 -4.82 -2.99 -1.16
CA TRP A 407 -3.71 -2.68 -0.25
C TRP A 407 -4.00 -3.20 1.16
N GLY A 408 -4.25 -4.50 1.23
CA GLY A 408 -4.64 -5.26 2.42
C GLY A 408 -6.15 -5.44 2.55
N ALA A 409 -6.54 -6.32 3.48
CA ALA A 409 -7.95 -6.65 3.75
C ALA A 409 -8.74 -7.12 2.51
N SER A 410 -8.07 -7.80 1.60
CA SER A 410 -8.59 -8.15 0.27
C SER A 410 -9.81 -9.08 0.33
N GLU A 411 -9.95 -9.89 1.38
CA GLU A 411 -11.13 -10.76 1.60
C GLU A 411 -12.43 -9.96 1.72
N ALA A 412 -12.32 -8.67 2.08
CA ALA A 412 -13.47 -7.77 2.17
C ALA A 412 -14.08 -7.39 0.82
N PHE A 413 -13.41 -7.64 -0.31
CA PHE A 413 -13.93 -7.30 -1.63
C PHE A 413 -14.98 -8.29 -2.13
N LEU A 414 -14.95 -9.56 -1.70
CA LEU A 414 -15.85 -10.58 -2.23
C LEU A 414 -17.11 -10.74 -1.37
N PRO A 415 -18.32 -10.83 -1.98
CA PRO A 415 -18.61 -10.81 -3.42
C PRO A 415 -19.00 -9.43 -4.01
N GLU A 416 -19.24 -8.41 -3.19
CA GLU A 416 -19.92 -7.19 -3.64
C GLU A 416 -19.04 -6.31 -4.53
N ASP A 417 -17.73 -6.23 -4.28
CA ASP A 417 -16.81 -5.33 -4.98
C ASP A 417 -15.88 -6.07 -5.96
N ALA A 418 -15.71 -7.38 -5.78
CA ALA A 418 -15.04 -8.26 -6.72
C ALA A 418 -15.64 -9.68 -6.69
N ASP A 419 -15.47 -10.39 -7.79
CA ASP A 419 -16.01 -11.73 -8.03
C ASP A 419 -14.95 -12.82 -7.74
N LEU A 420 -13.69 -12.49 -8.00
CA LEU A 420 -12.50 -13.31 -7.77
C LEU A 420 -11.48 -12.53 -6.94
N LEU A 421 -10.80 -13.23 -6.03
CA LEU A 421 -9.67 -12.73 -5.26
C LEU A 421 -8.46 -13.60 -5.53
N ILE A 422 -7.33 -12.99 -5.89
CA ILE A 422 -6.02 -13.64 -5.89
C ILE A 422 -5.27 -13.17 -4.64
N GLU A 423 -4.99 -14.08 -3.72
CA GLU A 423 -4.45 -13.76 -2.39
C GLU A 423 -3.50 -14.85 -1.90
N ASN A 424 -2.62 -14.50 -0.97
CA ASN A 424 -1.80 -15.47 -0.27
C ASN A 424 -2.54 -16.12 0.91
N THR A 425 -2.20 -17.36 1.24
CA THR A 425 -2.73 -18.00 2.44
C THR A 425 -1.78 -19.04 2.99
N GLN A 426 -1.66 -19.08 4.32
CA GLN A 426 -0.95 -20.14 5.05
C GLN A 426 -1.89 -21.32 5.30
N THR A 427 -2.93 -21.08 6.12
CA THR A 427 -3.84 -22.14 6.60
C THR A 427 -5.24 -22.09 5.97
N GLY A 428 -5.60 -21.02 5.24
CA GLY A 428 -6.96 -20.81 4.72
C GLY A 428 -8.01 -20.41 5.76
N LYS A 429 -7.68 -20.39 7.07
CA LYS A 429 -8.65 -20.10 8.15
C LYS A 429 -9.33 -18.75 8.00
N THR A 430 -8.61 -17.72 7.56
CA THR A 430 -9.17 -16.38 7.34
C THR A 430 -10.21 -16.41 6.21
N LEU A 431 -9.90 -17.04 5.08
CA LEU A 431 -10.82 -17.17 3.94
C LEU A 431 -12.14 -17.86 4.35
N ILE A 432 -12.05 -18.95 5.12
CA ILE A 432 -13.22 -19.68 5.62
C ILE A 432 -14.07 -18.79 6.54
N ARG A 433 -13.46 -18.03 7.45
CA ARG A 433 -14.17 -17.09 8.34
C ARG A 433 -14.96 -16.05 7.55
N HIS A 434 -14.44 -15.64 6.39
CA HIS A 434 -15.10 -14.71 5.48
C HIS A 434 -16.06 -15.37 4.47
N LYS A 435 -16.39 -16.66 4.65
CA LYS A 435 -17.29 -17.45 3.77
C LYS A 435 -16.79 -17.49 2.32
N LEU A 436 -15.48 -17.59 2.16
CA LEU A 436 -14.80 -17.73 0.89
C LEU A 436 -14.33 -19.18 0.71
N LYS A 437 -14.14 -19.60 -0.55
CA LYS A 437 -13.59 -20.91 -0.91
C LYS A 437 -12.48 -20.74 -1.95
N ILE A 438 -11.44 -21.55 -1.80
CA ILE A 438 -10.35 -21.65 -2.78
C ILE A 438 -10.85 -22.51 -3.94
N ILE A 439 -10.66 -22.05 -5.17
CA ILE A 439 -10.99 -22.78 -6.40
C ILE A 439 -9.76 -23.21 -7.19
N ASP A 440 -8.59 -22.60 -6.90
CA ASP A 440 -7.31 -23.00 -7.48
C ASP A 440 -6.14 -22.57 -6.59
N THR A 441 -5.01 -23.28 -6.69
CA THR A 441 -3.72 -22.88 -6.11
C THR A 441 -2.74 -22.61 -7.25
N LEU A 442 -2.38 -21.33 -7.43
CA LEU A 442 -1.51 -20.89 -8.52
C LEU A 442 -0.08 -21.41 -8.34
N PHE A 443 0.49 -21.21 -7.14
CA PHE A 443 1.81 -21.72 -6.77
C PHE A 443 2.08 -21.59 -5.25
N GLN A 444 3.16 -22.21 -4.79
CA GLN A 444 3.72 -22.04 -3.44
C GLN A 444 4.82 -20.97 -3.43
N SER A 445 4.80 -20.10 -2.44
CA SER A 445 5.79 -19.04 -2.22
C SER A 445 6.50 -19.27 -0.88
N THR A 446 7.79 -18.98 -0.85
CA THR A 446 8.66 -18.99 0.32
C THR A 446 9.49 -17.71 0.32
N ALA A 447 10.10 -17.38 1.46
CA ALA A 447 11.11 -16.33 1.50
C ALA A 447 12.30 -16.71 0.63
N CYS A 448 12.85 -15.74 -0.09
CA CYS A 448 14.02 -15.90 -0.94
C CYS A 448 14.97 -14.70 -0.81
N LEU A 449 16.26 -14.97 -0.96
CA LEU A 449 17.24 -13.93 -1.21
C LEU A 449 17.17 -13.58 -2.69
N ILE A 450 16.90 -12.31 -3.00
CA ILE A 450 16.97 -11.77 -4.35
C ILE A 450 18.18 -10.84 -4.48
N GLY A 451 18.65 -10.66 -5.71
CA GLY A 451 19.69 -9.68 -6.02
C GLY A 451 19.65 -9.23 -7.47
N ASN A 452 20.48 -8.25 -7.80
CA ASN A 452 20.58 -7.70 -9.15
C ASN A 452 21.61 -8.50 -9.98
N ARG A 453 21.16 -9.11 -11.08
CA ARG A 453 22.01 -9.90 -11.99
C ARG A 453 23.25 -9.12 -12.43
N ASN A 454 23.13 -7.83 -12.73
CA ASN A 454 24.25 -7.02 -13.18
C ASN A 454 25.27 -6.79 -12.05
N SER A 455 24.80 -6.53 -10.83
CA SER A 455 25.67 -6.35 -9.66
C SER A 455 26.49 -7.61 -9.34
N LEU A 456 25.96 -8.80 -9.64
CA LEU A 456 26.69 -10.07 -9.48
C LEU A 456 27.84 -10.27 -10.47
N HIS A 457 27.88 -9.52 -11.56
CA HIS A 457 28.92 -9.65 -12.58
C HIS A 457 29.91 -8.48 -12.56
N SER A 458 29.41 -7.25 -12.43
CA SER A 458 30.19 -6.04 -12.67
C SER A 458 30.35 -5.11 -11.45
N SER A 459 29.79 -5.45 -10.28
CA SER A 459 29.91 -4.57 -9.11
C SER A 459 31.27 -4.73 -8.40
N PRO A 460 31.85 -3.65 -7.86
CA PRO A 460 33.02 -3.72 -6.99
C PRO A 460 32.84 -4.66 -5.79
N GLN A 461 31.60 -4.82 -5.31
CA GLN A 461 31.23 -5.64 -4.15
C GLN A 461 30.91 -7.10 -4.53
N ARG A 462 31.17 -7.54 -5.77
CA ARG A 462 30.80 -8.88 -6.26
C ARG A 462 31.21 -10.01 -5.31
N GLU A 463 32.45 -10.00 -4.84
CA GLU A 463 32.99 -11.05 -3.96
C GLU A 463 32.30 -11.06 -2.59
N LYS A 464 32.00 -9.86 -2.05
CA LYS A 464 31.23 -9.68 -0.82
C LYS A 464 29.80 -10.21 -0.98
N ILE A 465 29.14 -9.89 -2.10
CA ILE A 465 27.80 -10.39 -2.42
C ILE A 465 27.81 -11.91 -2.56
N ALA A 466 28.75 -12.48 -3.31
CA ALA A 466 28.89 -13.93 -3.50
C ALA A 466 29.08 -14.66 -2.16
N SER A 467 29.86 -14.06 -1.24
CA SER A 467 30.08 -14.61 0.10
C SER A 467 28.79 -14.66 0.94
N LEU A 468 27.95 -13.61 0.91
CA LEU A 468 26.64 -13.63 1.57
C LEU A 468 25.69 -14.66 0.94
N VAL A 469 25.66 -14.74 -0.38
CA VAL A 469 24.81 -15.68 -1.11
C VAL A 469 25.16 -17.11 -0.72
N GLU A 470 26.45 -17.44 -0.66
CA GLU A 470 26.92 -18.77 -0.26
C GLU A 470 26.64 -19.07 1.21
N LEU A 471 26.80 -18.09 2.11
CA LEU A 471 26.41 -18.21 3.51
C LEU A 471 24.92 -18.58 3.63
N PHE A 472 24.04 -17.84 2.96
CA PHE A 472 22.59 -18.08 3.04
C PHE A 472 22.20 -19.40 2.40
N ARG A 473 22.88 -19.81 1.31
CA ARG A 473 22.67 -21.10 0.67
C ARG A 473 22.96 -22.26 1.62
N ARG A 474 24.07 -22.22 2.35
CA ARG A 474 24.40 -23.25 3.36
C ARG A 474 23.37 -23.28 4.48
N THR A 475 23.04 -22.12 5.04
CA THR A 475 22.05 -22.03 6.13
C THR A 475 20.66 -22.54 5.72
N ALA A 476 20.26 -22.32 4.46
CA ALA A 476 18.99 -22.79 3.93
C ALA A 476 18.97 -24.30 3.66
N GLN A 477 20.11 -24.92 3.34
CA GLN A 477 20.22 -26.38 3.17
C GLN A 477 20.15 -27.13 4.51
N ASP A 478 20.57 -26.49 5.60
CA ASP A 478 20.50 -27.05 6.96
C ASP A 478 19.08 -26.92 7.58
N ASN A 479 18.08 -26.44 6.84
CA ASN A 479 16.78 -25.96 7.34
C ASN A 479 15.63 -26.94 7.10
#